data_AF-A0AAD5CZV1-F1
#
_entry.id   AF-A0AAD5CZV1-F1
#
_cell.length_a   1.000
_cell.length_b   1.000
_cell.length_c   1.000
_cell.angle_alpha   90.00
_cell.angle_beta   90.00
_cell.angle_gamma   90.00
#
_symmetry.space_group_name_H-M   'P 1'
#
loop_
_entity.id
_entity.type
_entity.pdbx_description
1 polymer ?
#
loop_
_entity_poly.entity_id
_entity_poly.type
_entity_poly.pdbx_seq_one_letter_code
_entity_poly.pdbx_strand_id
1 'polypeptide(L)'
;MYAVLVNGVVCKDPKLVNADDFLFQGLNVMGNTSNDVGSNVTTVTVDELPGLNTLGISMARIDFALDGINPPHTHPRATEVLTVIEGKLLV
;
A
#
# COMPACT_ATOMS: atom_id res chain seq x y z
N MET A 1 6.12 8.44 -25.11
CA MET A 1 7.35 8.59 -24.31
C MET A 1 7.83 7.21 -23.93
N TYR A 2 9.08 6.86 -24.24
CA TYR A 2 9.66 5.59 -23.77
C TYR A 2 10.17 5.80 -22.34
N ALA A 3 9.63 5.06 -21.38
CA ALA A 3 10.18 5.00 -20.03
C ALA A 3 11.44 4.15 -20.04
N VAL A 4 12.51 4.61 -19.39
CA VAL A 4 13.73 3.81 -19.22
C VAL A 4 13.47 2.75 -18.16
N LEU A 5 13.74 1.49 -18.48
CA LEU A 5 13.61 0.36 -17.55
C LEU A 5 14.85 0.31 -16.66
N VAL A 6 14.62 0.35 -15.34
CA VAL A 6 15.64 0.25 -14.28
C VAL A 6 15.11 -0.63 -13.16
N ASN A 7 15.97 -1.02 -12.21
CA ASN A 7 15.50 -1.62 -10.96
C ASN A 7 14.84 -0.54 -10.08
N GLY A 8 13.54 -0.66 -9.81
CA GLY A 8 12.73 0.40 -9.22
C GLY A 8 12.08 1.30 -10.28
N VAL A 9 12.00 2.59 -10.01
CA VAL A 9 11.42 3.58 -10.94
C VAL A 9 12.34 4.78 -11.11
N VAL A 10 12.32 5.39 -12.31
CA VAL A 10 13.09 6.60 -12.61
C VAL A 10 12.53 7.77 -11.79
N CYS A 11 13.40 8.49 -11.08
CA CYS A 11 13.00 9.63 -10.26
C CYS A 11 12.54 10.82 -11.12
N LYS A 12 11.55 11.56 -10.60
CA LYS A 12 11.19 12.90 -11.06
C LYS A 12 12.39 13.85 -10.88
N ASP A 13 12.50 14.87 -11.74
CA ASP A 13 13.50 15.94 -11.53
C ASP A 13 13.29 16.56 -10.13
N PRO A 14 14.31 16.55 -9.25
CA PRO A 14 14.17 17.07 -7.88
C PRO A 14 13.74 18.54 -7.84
N LYS A 15 13.96 19.32 -8.90
CA LYS A 15 13.49 20.71 -8.99
C LYS A 15 11.98 20.83 -9.24
N LEU A 16 11.35 19.76 -9.74
CA LEU A 16 9.91 19.68 -10.00
C LEU A 16 9.15 18.97 -8.88
N VAL A 17 9.86 18.42 -7.90
CA VAL A 17 9.27 17.74 -6.75
C VAL A 17 8.59 18.75 -5.84
N ASN A 18 7.41 18.40 -5.33
CA ASN A 18 6.64 19.21 -4.40
C ASN A 18 6.04 18.35 -3.27
N ALA A 19 5.30 18.97 -2.35
CA ALA A 19 4.74 18.27 -1.19
C ALA A 19 3.71 17.18 -1.56
N ASP A 20 3.00 17.34 -2.68
CA ASP A 20 1.99 16.38 -3.12
C ASP A 20 2.62 15.06 -3.58
N ASP A 21 3.89 15.07 -4.00
CA ASP A 21 4.64 13.84 -4.33
C ASP A 21 4.88 12.95 -3.08
N PHE A 22 4.68 13.48 -1.88
CA PHE A 22 4.88 12.79 -0.59
C PHE A 22 3.60 12.66 0.24
N LEU A 23 2.43 12.99 -0.32
CA LEU A 23 1.15 12.94 0.38
C LEU A 23 0.18 11.94 -0.26
N PHE A 24 -0.35 11.04 0.55
CA PHE A 24 -1.44 10.14 0.15
C PHE A 24 -2.64 10.27 1.10
N GLN A 25 -3.85 10.47 0.54
CA GLN A 25 -5.09 10.66 1.32
C GLN A 25 -6.15 9.58 1.03
N GLY A 26 -5.73 8.32 0.86
CA GLY A 26 -6.66 7.20 0.64
C GLY A 26 -6.88 6.30 1.86
N LEU A 27 -5.92 6.22 2.79
CA LEU A 27 -6.00 5.27 3.91
C LEU A 27 -7.00 5.68 5.01
N ASN A 28 -7.50 6.91 4.97
CA ASN A 28 -8.61 7.37 5.81
C ASN A 28 -9.98 6.83 5.36
N VAL A 29 -10.07 6.24 4.17
CA VAL A 29 -11.30 5.67 3.63
C VAL A 29 -11.27 4.16 3.78
N MET A 30 -12.35 3.59 4.33
CA MET A 30 -12.52 2.15 4.46
C MET A 30 -12.69 1.51 3.08
N GLY A 31 -11.97 0.40 2.84
CA GLY A 31 -12.10 -0.40 1.64
C GLY A 31 -13.45 -1.14 1.54
N ASN A 32 -13.87 -1.46 0.31
CA ASN A 32 -15.11 -2.20 0.10
C ASN A 32 -14.92 -3.70 0.36
N THR A 33 -15.48 -4.19 1.46
CA THR A 33 -15.42 -5.60 1.86
C THR A 33 -16.58 -6.45 1.33
N SER A 34 -17.45 -5.90 0.48
CA SER A 34 -18.56 -6.64 -0.16
C SER A 34 -18.03 -7.48 -1.34
N ASN A 35 -17.23 -8.48 -1.02
CA ASN A 35 -16.59 -9.40 -1.96
C ASN A 35 -16.46 -10.80 -1.35
N ASP A 36 -16.07 -11.79 -2.14
CA ASP A 36 -16.09 -13.21 -1.76
C ASP A 36 -15.19 -13.56 -0.55
N VAL A 37 -14.14 -12.77 -0.29
CA VAL A 37 -13.22 -13.00 0.83
C VAL A 37 -13.55 -12.13 2.04
N GLY A 38 -14.48 -11.18 1.91
CA GLY A 38 -14.88 -10.30 3.00
C GLY A 38 -13.78 -9.35 3.48
N SER A 39 -12.75 -9.08 2.69
CA SER A 39 -11.67 -8.17 3.04
C SER A 39 -11.25 -7.29 1.87
N ASN A 40 -10.65 -6.13 2.16
CA ASN A 40 -10.08 -5.26 1.14
C ASN A 40 -8.71 -4.76 1.59
N VAL A 41 -7.71 -4.92 0.71
CA VAL A 41 -6.36 -4.39 0.91
C VAL A 41 -6.22 -3.09 0.10
N THR A 42 -6.07 -1.97 0.80
CA THR A 42 -5.71 -0.68 0.19
C THR A 42 -4.20 -0.49 0.32
N THR A 43 -3.47 -0.71 -0.77
CA THR A 43 -2.01 -0.61 -0.81
C THR A 43 -1.53 0.82 -1.05
N VAL A 44 -0.38 1.15 -0.47
CA VAL A 44 0.38 2.38 -0.72
C VAL A 44 1.84 1.99 -0.93
N THR A 45 2.15 1.74 -2.19
CA THR A 45 3.50 1.44 -2.68
C THR A 45 4.07 2.67 -3.39
N VAL A 46 5.21 2.51 -4.07
CA VAL A 46 5.78 3.57 -4.92
C VAL A 46 4.85 3.96 -6.08
N ASP A 47 3.92 3.07 -6.48
CA ASP A 47 2.97 3.34 -7.56
C ASP A 47 1.86 4.30 -7.12
N GLU A 48 1.40 4.21 -5.86
CA GLU A 48 0.42 5.14 -5.29
C GLU A 48 1.04 6.38 -4.65
N LEU A 49 2.26 6.27 -4.11
CA LEU A 49 2.99 7.35 -3.46
C LEU A 49 4.44 7.41 -3.99
N PRO A 50 4.69 8.16 -5.08
CA PRO A 50 5.99 8.20 -5.74
C PRO A 50 7.15 8.64 -4.84
N GLY A 51 6.88 9.46 -3.82
CA GLY A 51 7.85 9.88 -2.81
C GLY A 51 8.45 8.74 -1.98
N LEU A 52 7.86 7.53 -2.02
CA LEU A 52 8.44 6.34 -1.38
C LEU A 52 9.62 5.74 -2.15
N ASN A 53 9.84 6.15 -3.41
CA ASN A 53 10.94 5.60 -4.21
C ASN A 53 12.27 5.75 -3.46
N THR A 54 13.07 4.68 -3.44
CA THR A 54 14.36 4.57 -2.71
C THR A 54 14.31 4.55 -1.19
N LEU A 55 13.16 4.75 -0.53
CA LEU A 55 13.05 4.81 0.94
C LEU A 55 12.91 3.46 1.63
N GLY A 56 12.66 2.38 0.87
CA GLY A 56 12.61 1.02 1.42
C GLY A 56 11.40 0.72 2.30
N ILE A 57 10.34 1.53 2.22
CA ILE A 57 9.10 1.36 2.97
C ILE A 57 7.88 1.42 2.06
N SER A 58 6.81 0.78 2.50
CA SER A 58 5.46 0.83 1.91
C SER A 58 4.44 0.64 3.02
N MET A 59 3.17 0.89 2.75
CA MET A 59 2.08 0.70 3.71
C MET A 59 0.89 0.03 3.05
N ALA A 60 0.06 -0.65 3.84
CA ALA A 60 -1.26 -1.07 3.42
C ALA A 60 -2.23 -0.90 4.59
N ARG A 61 -3.49 -0.60 4.28
CA ARG A 61 -4.63 -0.75 5.20
C ARG A 61 -5.43 -1.95 4.75
N ILE A 62 -5.82 -2.80 5.71
CA ILE A 62 -6.69 -3.93 5.44
C ILE A 62 -7.96 -3.75 6.25
N ASP A 63 -9.09 -3.73 5.55
CA ASP A 63 -10.42 -3.70 6.17
C ASP A 63 -11.06 -5.09 6.04
N PHE A 64 -11.69 -5.55 7.11
CA PHE A 64 -12.33 -6.87 7.19
C PHE A 64 -13.81 -6.71 7.56
N ALA A 65 -14.68 -7.42 6.83
CA ALA A 65 -16.04 -7.71 7.28
C ALA A 65 -16.01 -8.79 8.37
N LEU A 66 -17.16 -9.05 9.00
CA LEU A 66 -17.31 -10.18 9.90
C LEU A 66 -16.96 -11.48 9.17
N ASP A 67 -16.12 -12.31 9.79
CA ASP A 67 -15.58 -13.57 9.25
C ASP A 67 -14.78 -13.43 7.94
N GLY A 68 -14.43 -12.20 7.54
CA GLY A 68 -13.59 -11.93 6.39
C GLY A 68 -12.16 -12.43 6.59
N ILE A 69 -11.51 -12.82 5.49
CA ILE A 69 -10.14 -13.34 5.49
C ILE A 69 -9.26 -12.56 4.52
N ASN A 70 -7.98 -12.44 4.87
CA ASN A 70 -6.92 -12.16 3.92
C ASN A 70 -6.26 -13.54 3.67
N PRO A 71 -6.53 -14.19 2.51
CA PRO A 71 -6.12 -15.58 2.30
C PRO A 71 -4.62 -15.83 2.54
N PRO A 72 -4.19 -17.08 2.78
CA PRO A 72 -2.78 -17.40 2.92
C PRO A 72 -1.95 -16.85 1.75
N HIS A 73 -0.97 -15.99 2.05
CA HIS A 73 -0.15 -15.30 1.05
C HIS A 73 1.28 -15.07 1.56
N THR A 74 2.14 -14.53 0.69
CA THR A 74 3.54 -14.22 0.98
C THR A 74 3.97 -12.91 0.35
N HIS A 75 4.88 -12.18 1.00
CA HIS A 75 5.60 -11.06 0.41
C HIS A 75 7.02 -11.50 0.00
N PRO A 76 7.31 -11.67 -1.31
CA PRO A 76 8.56 -12.30 -1.75
C PRO A 76 9.82 -11.44 -1.53
N ARG A 77 9.66 -10.16 -1.14
CA ARG A 77 10.76 -9.19 -1.05
C ARG A 77 10.70 -8.28 0.19
N ALA A 78 9.80 -8.55 1.14
CA ALA A 78 9.62 -7.69 2.30
C ALA A 78 9.13 -8.49 3.51
N THR A 79 9.51 -8.04 4.70
CA THR A 79 8.87 -8.41 5.96
C THR A 79 7.71 -7.47 6.26
N GLU A 80 6.69 -7.95 6.96
CA GLU A 80 5.51 -7.16 7.32
C GLU A 80 5.41 -6.97 8.84
N VAL A 81 4.93 -5.80 9.27
CA VAL A 81 4.54 -5.52 10.66
C VAL A 81 3.11 -4.98 10.64
N LEU A 82 2.20 -5.68 11.29
CA LEU A 82 0.78 -5.32 11.38
C LEU A 82 0.46 -4.68 12.73
N THR A 83 -0.42 -3.68 12.71
CA THR A 83 -1.05 -3.11 13.91
C THR A 83 -2.57 -3.14 13.72
N VAL A 84 -3.28 -3.81 14.63
CA VAL A 84 -4.76 -3.79 14.64
C VAL A 84 -5.21 -2.46 15.22
N ILE A 85 -5.93 -1.66 14.42
CA ILE A 85 -6.45 -0.35 14.83
C ILE A 85 -7.85 -0.49 15.45
N GLU A 86 -8.66 -1.43 14.98
CA GLU A 86 -10.02 -1.68 15.45
C GLU A 86 -10.38 -3.17 15.34
N GLY A 87 -11.18 -3.67 16.27
CA GLY A 87 -11.69 -5.05 16.26
C GLY A 87 -10.73 -6.08 16.87
N LYS A 88 -10.85 -7.33 16.40
CA LYS A 88 -10.01 -8.46 16.81
C LYS A 88 -9.73 -9.29 15.57
N LEU A 89 -8.46 -9.60 15.34
CA LEU A 89 -8.01 -10.38 14.20
C LEU A 89 -7.20 -11.58 14.69
N LEU A 90 -7.52 -12.77 14.19
CA LEU A 90 -6.64 -13.93 14.30
C LEU A 90 -5.60 -13.81 13.18
N VAL A 91 -4.33 -13.77 13.56
CA VAL A 91 -3.17 -13.70 12.65
C VAL A 91 -2.35 -14.97 12.83
#